data_AF-A0A5Q4F852-F1
#
_entry.id   AF-A0A5Q4F852-F1
#
_cell.length_a   1.000
_cell.length_b   1.000
_cell.length_c   1.000
_cell.angle_alpha   90.00
_cell.angle_beta   90.00
_cell.angle_gamma   90.00
#
_symmetry.space_group_name_H-M   'P 1'
#
loop_
_entity.id
_entity.type
_entity.pdbx_description
1 polymer ?
#
loop_
_entity_poly.entity_id
_entity_poly.type
_entity_poly.pdbx_seq_one_letter_code
_entity_poly.pdbx_strand_id
1 'polypeptide(L)' 'MEDIMNKWIWTVTAVILLVTLVLEFAFLGDYDSHWWNAIPAFYALWGLVGCAVMIYTAKWIAKNLLNRDVSYYD' A
#
# COMPACT_ATOMS: atom_id res chain seq x y z
N MET A 1 -1.52 -24.83 7.50
CA MET A 1 -0.68 -24.23 6.44
C MET A 1 -1.06 -22.76 6.24
N GLU A 2 -2.36 -22.47 6.17
CA GLU A 2 -2.93 -21.11 6.13
C GLU A 2 -2.52 -20.22 7.32
N ASP A 3 -2.54 -20.75 8.54
CA ASP A 3 -2.11 -19.99 9.73
C ASP A 3 -0.62 -19.60 9.72
N ILE A 4 0.21 -20.46 9.13
CA ILE A 4 1.64 -20.21 8.99
C ILE A 4 1.85 -19.09 7.96
N MET A 5 1.15 -19.16 6.82
CA MET A 5 1.23 -18.15 5.76
C MET A 5 0.72 -16.78 6.23
N ASN A 6 -0.39 -16.74 6.96
CA ASN A 6 -0.91 -15.49 7.52
C ASN A 6 0.09 -14.84 8.49
N LYS A 7 0.70 -15.63 9.38
CA LYS A 7 1.76 -15.13 10.28
C LYS A 7 2.94 -14.56 9.50
N TRP A 8 3.37 -15.22 8.42
CA TRP A 8 4.43 -14.73 7.55
C TRP A 8 4.08 -13.40 6.87
N ILE A 9 2.87 -13.26 6.33
CA ILE A 9 2.42 -12.00 5.70
C ILE A 9 2.50 -10.87 6.72
N TRP A 10 1.92 -11.04 7.91
CA TRP A 10 1.97 -10.01 8.96
C TRP A 10 3.39 -9.69 9.41
N THR A 11 4.25 -10.71 9.47
CA THR A 11 5.67 -10.53 9.85
C THR A 11 6.40 -9.71 8.79
N VAL A 12 6.24 -10.05 7.50
CA VAL A 12 6.89 -9.34 6.39
C VAL A 12 6.39 -7.89 6.31
N THR A 13 5.08 -7.67 6.42
CA THR A 13 4.51 -6.32 6.42
C THR A 13 5.05 -5.49 7.60
N ALA A 14 5.12 -6.06 8.80
CA ALA A 14 5.66 -5.37 9.96
C ALA A 14 7.16 -5.02 9.78
N VAL A 15 7.95 -5.95 9.23
CA VAL A 15 9.38 -5.73 8.94
C VAL A 15 9.56 -4.60 7.93
N ILE A 16 8.81 -4.60 6.82
CA ILE A 16 8.89 -3.53 5.81
C ILE A 16 8.49 -2.19 6.42
N LEU A 17 7.39 -2.14 7.18
CA LEU A 17 6.95 -0.92 7.86
C LEU A 17 8.04 -0.36 8.78
N LEU A 18 8.64 -1.21 9.62
CA LEU A 18 9.71 -0.81 10.54
C LEU A 18 10.94 -0.30 9.79
N VAL A 19 11.35 -0.98 8.71
CA VAL A 19 12.46 -0.52 7.86
C VAL A 19 12.16 0.84 7.26
N THR A 20 10.95 1.06 6.74
CA THR A 20 10.55 2.37 6.18
C THR A 20 10.60 3.47 7.24
N LEU A 21 10.09 3.22 8.45
CA LEU A 21 10.13 4.20 9.54
C LEU A 21 11.57 4.50 9.97
N VAL A 22 12.43 3.47 10.10
CA VAL A 22 13.84 3.67 10.43
C VAL A 22 14.54 4.50 9.37
N LEU A 23 14.30 4.21 8.08
CA LEU A 23 14.88 4.99 7.00
C LEU A 23 14.42 6.45 7.04
N GLU A 24 13.12 6.69 7.25
CA GLU A 24 12.56 8.03 7.30
C GLU A 24 13.18 8.87 8.43
N PHE A 25 13.15 8.36 9.66
CA PHE A 25 13.61 9.10 10.83
C PHE A 25 15.13 9.17 10.96
N ALA A 26 15.87 8.14 10.52
CA ALA A 26 17.33 8.11 10.68
C ALA A 26 18.09 8.76 9.50
N PHE A 27 17.48 8.83 8.30
CA PHE A 27 18.20 9.27 7.11
C PHE A 27 17.50 10.40 6.33
N LEU A 28 16.17 10.53 6.38
CA LEU A 28 15.44 11.49 5.54
C LEU A 28 14.97 12.76 6.29
N GLY A 29 14.95 12.75 7.63
CA GLY A 29 14.48 13.89 8.44
C GLY A 29 15.25 15.20 8.18
N ASP A 30 16.56 15.12 7.96
CA ASP A 30 17.43 16.29 7.79
C ASP A 30 18.08 16.40 6.39
N TYR A 31 17.98 15.34 5.56
CA TYR A 31 18.75 15.24 4.32
C TYR A 31 18.11 15.98 3.14
N ASP A 32 16.80 16.19 3.15
CA ASP A 32 16.09 16.80 2.03
C ASP A 32 14.96 17.75 2.47
N SER A 33 14.80 18.85 1.76
CA SER A 33 13.86 19.94 2.11
C SER A 33 12.47 19.75 1.49
N HIS A 34 12.03 18.50 1.38
CA HIS A 34 10.67 18.25 0.92
C HIS A 34 9.66 18.66 1.99
N TRP A 35 8.62 19.38 1.60
CA TRP A 35 7.59 19.86 2.54
C TRP A 35 6.88 18.72 3.28
N TRP A 36 6.80 17.54 2.68
CA TRP A 36 6.20 16.36 3.29
C TRP A 36 7.07 15.70 4.36
N ASN A 37 8.37 16.02 4.46
CA ASN A 37 9.21 15.56 5.56
C ASN A 37 8.77 16.17 6.91
N ALA A 38 7.97 17.24 6.89
CA ALA A 38 7.31 17.77 8.08
C ALA A 38 6.19 16.84 8.62
N ILE A 39 5.73 15.88 7.80
CA ILE A 39 4.71 14.91 8.18
C ILE A 39 5.43 13.64 8.64
N PRO A 40 5.32 13.24 9.91
CA PRO A 40 5.96 12.02 10.39
C PRO A 40 5.32 10.78 9.78
N ALA A 41 6.14 9.78 9.47
CA ALA A 41 5.76 8.54 8.81
C ALA A 41 5.16 8.75 7.40
N PHE A 42 5.50 9.85 6.73
CA PHE A 42 4.89 10.23 5.45
C PHE A 42 5.01 9.11 4.42
N TYR A 43 6.19 8.52 4.28
CA TYR A 43 6.44 7.52 3.24
C TYR A 43 5.69 6.22 3.51
N ALA A 44 5.57 5.82 4.78
CA ALA A 44 4.78 4.66 5.18
C ALA A 44 3.27 4.90 4.92
N LEU A 45 2.77 6.09 5.28
CA LEU A 45 1.38 6.48 5.04
C LEU A 45 1.08 6.58 3.54
N TRP A 46 1.98 7.17 2.76
CA TRP A 46 1.84 7.29 1.32
C TRP A 46 1.83 5.93 0.64
N GLY A 47 2.69 4.99 1.08
CA GLY A 47 2.66 3.61 0.61
C GLY A 47 1.32 2.92 0.91
N LEU A 48 0.80 3.07 2.13
CA LEU A 48 -0.48 2.50 2.54
C LEU A 48 -1.65 3.05 1.70
N VAL A 49 -1.70 4.37 1.53
CA VAL A 49 -2.71 5.04 0.69
C VAL A 49 -2.58 4.58 -0.75
N GLY A 50 -1.35 4.50 -1.29
CA GLY A 50 -1.08 4.00 -2.63
C GLY A 50 -1.61 2.58 -2.86
N CYS A 51 -1.36 1.67 -1.91
CA CYS A 51 -1.91 0.31 -1.96
C CYS A 51 -3.44 0.31 -1.94
N ALA A 52 -4.06 1.08 -1.05
CA ALA A 52 -5.52 1.18 -0.97
C ALA A 52 -6.11 1.71 -2.29
N VAL A 53 -5.58 2.83 -2.78
CA VAL A 53 -5.99 3.45 -4.06
C VAL A 53 -5.85 2.45 -5.19
N MET A 54 -4.75 1.71 -5.27
CA MET A 54 -4.53 0.70 -6.30
C MET A 54 -5.59 -0.41 -6.25
N ILE A 55 -5.89 -0.95 -5.07
CA ILE A 55 -6.91 -2.00 -4.89
C ILE A 55 -8.30 -1.49 -5.31
N TYR A 56 -8.70 -0.30 -4.84
CA TYR A 56 -10.01 0.25 -5.17
C TYR A 56 -10.12 0.63 -6.65
N THR A 57 -9.06 1.17 -7.23
CA THR A 57 -9.02 1.50 -8.66
C THR A 57 -9.14 0.23 -9.50
N ALA A 58 -8.40 -0.83 -9.16
CA ALA A 58 -8.50 -2.11 -9.86
C ALA A 58 -9.91 -2.71 -9.78
N LYS A 59 -10.53 -2.68 -8.58
CA LYS A 59 -11.92 -3.13 -8.40
C LYS A 59 -12.91 -2.29 -9.21
N TRP A 60 -12.73 -0.97 -9.25
CA TRP A 60 -13.58 -0.07 -10.02
C TRP A 60 -13.47 -0.35 -11.52
N ILE A 61 -12.24 -0.49 -12.05
CA ILE A 61 -12.02 -0.87 -13.46
C ILE A 61 -12.68 -2.21 -13.77
N ALA A 62 -12.44 -3.23 -12.93
CA ALA A 62 -13.02 -4.56 -13.12
C ALA A 62 -14.56 -4.51 -13.18
N LYS A 63 -15.19 -3.76 -12.26
CA LYS A 63 -16.65 -3.65 -12.18
C LYS A 63 -17.27 -2.81 -13.30
N ASN A 64 -16.67 -1.67 -13.64
CA ASN A 64 -17.30 -0.67 -14.49
C ASN A 64 -16.86 -0.76 -15.96
N LEU A 65 -15.64 -1.22 -16.23
CA LEU A 65 -15.11 -1.27 -17.60
C LEU A 65 -15.03 -2.70 -18.14
N LEU A 66 -14.73 -3.68 -17.27
CA LEU A 66 -14.43 -5.05 -17.70
C LEU A 66 -15.64 -6.00 -17.62
N ASN A 67 -16.47 -5.85 -16.59
CA ASN A 67 -17.70 -6.63 -16.47
C ASN A 67 -18.68 -6.22 -17.57
N ARG A 68 -18.81 -7.07 -18.58
CA ARG A 68 -19.77 -6.93 -19.68
C ARG A 68 -21.07 -7.64 -19.30
N ASP A 69 -22.21 -7.05 -19.64
CA ASP A 69 -23.53 -7.65 -19.40
C ASP A 69 -23.62 -9.05 -20.04
N VAL A 70 -24.21 -9.98 -19.29
CA VAL A 70 -24.27 -11.42 -19.58
C VAL A 70 -25.31 -11.75 -20.66
N SER A 71 -25.84 -10.77 -21.41
CA SER A 71 -26.81 -11.02 -22.50
C SER A 71 -26.19 -11.71 -23.72
N TYR A 72 -25.06 -12.41 -23.56
CA TYR A 72 -24.38 -13.16 -24.61
C TYR A 72 -24.95 -14.58 -24.78
N TYR A 73 -25.76 -15.05 -23.82
CA TYR A 73 -26.44 -16.34 -23.88
C TYR A 73 -27.98 -16.25 -23.84
N ASP A 74 -28.53 -15.03 -23.85
CA ASP A 74 -29.91 -14.75 -24.26
C ASP A 74 -29.88 -14.35 -25.75
#